data_AF-A0A8T4MIC0-F1
#
_entry.id   AF-A0A8T4MIC0-F1
#
_cell.length_a   1.000
_cell.length_b   1.000
_cell.length_c   1.000
_cell.angle_alpha   90.00
_cell.angle_beta   90.00
_cell.angle_gamma   90.00
#
_symmetry.space_group_name_H-M   'P 1'
#
loop_
_entity.id
_entity.type
_entity.pdbx_description
1 polymer ?
#
loop_
_entity_poly.entity_id
_entity_poly.type
_entity_poly.pdbx_seq_one_letter_code
_entity_poly.pdbx_strand_id
1 'polypeptide(L)'
;MNENFVLYEDPQIRVRVNERSPEDHYLDLLGGGKEEREYIIPRGCLRELATTTRDRFPLKIDTLNWIMLNDANERGLTADSIGFALAQAYIESERRYQDVASSMRAERIAQNE
;
A
#
# COMPACT_ATOMS: atom_id res chain seq x y z
N MET A 1 12.80 -12.76 -11.85
CA MET A 1 12.88 -11.40 -11.29
C MET A 1 11.81 -11.31 -10.22
N ASN A 2 12.10 -10.74 -9.04
CA ASN A 2 11.04 -10.42 -8.07
C ASN A 2 10.43 -9.11 -8.53
N GLU A 3 9.25 -9.16 -9.13
CA GLU A 3 8.57 -7.95 -9.59
C GLU A 3 7.80 -7.33 -8.42
N ASN A 4 8.23 -6.13 -8.01
CA ASN A 4 7.43 -5.31 -7.13
C ASN A 4 6.39 -4.57 -7.97
N PHE A 5 5.12 -4.66 -7.58
CA PHE A 5 4.06 -3.88 -8.19
C PHE A 5 3.83 -2.60 -7.39
N VAL A 6 3.87 -1.45 -8.06
CA VAL A 6 3.48 -0.17 -7.47
C VAL A 6 1.96 -0.10 -7.43
N LEU A 7 1.41 0.06 -6.22
CA LEU A 7 -0.02 0.13 -5.94
C LEU A 7 -0.51 1.58 -5.77
N TYR A 8 0.37 2.46 -5.31
CA TYR A 8 0.13 3.89 -5.18
C TYR A 8 1.45 4.64 -5.31
N GLU A 9 1.44 5.80 -5.97
CA GLU A 9 2.61 6.67 -6.05
C GLU A 9 2.21 8.14 -6.19
N ASP A 10 2.86 8.98 -5.40
CA ASP A 10 2.91 10.43 -5.53
C ASP A 10 4.36 10.93 -5.32
N PRO A 11 4.66 12.23 -5.43
CA PRO A 11 6.03 12.75 -5.31
C PRO A 11 6.74 12.47 -3.97
N GLN A 12 6.02 12.10 -2.91
CA GLN A 12 6.56 11.92 -1.57
C GLN A 12 6.27 10.52 -0.98
N ILE A 13 5.34 9.76 -1.54
CA ILE A 13 4.93 8.45 -1.05
C ILE A 13 4.83 7.46 -2.20
N ARG A 14 5.43 6.28 -2.04
CA ARG A 14 5.18 5.12 -2.89
C ARG A 14 4.77 3.93 -2.04
N VAL A 15 3.73 3.23 -2.46
CA VAL A 15 3.31 1.96 -1.85
C VAL A 15 3.40 0.87 -2.88
N ARG A 16 4.07 -0.23 -2.54
CA ARG A 16 4.26 -1.38 -3.43
C ARG A 16 4.09 -2.70 -2.71
N VAL A 17 3.88 -3.75 -3.47
CA VAL A 17 3.77 -5.12 -2.96
C VAL A 17 4.71 -6.04 -3.73
N ASN A 18 5.30 -7.01 -3.03
CA ASN A 18 6.09 -8.05 -3.67
C ASN A 18 5.15 -9.18 -4.11
N GLU A 19 5.21 -9.57 -5.38
CA GLU A 19 4.40 -10.66 -5.92
C GLU A 19 4.51 -11.97 -5.09
N ARG A 20 5.69 -12.24 -4.53
CA ARG A 20 5.95 -13.46 -3.75
C ARG A 20 5.52 -13.39 -2.29
N SER A 21 5.29 -12.17 -1.77
CA SER A 21 4.89 -11.93 -0.38
C SER A 21 3.76 -10.90 -0.35
N PRO A 22 2.57 -11.27 -0.83
CA PRO A 22 1.45 -10.34 -0.95
C PRO A 22 0.84 -9.89 0.39
N GLU A 23 1.19 -10.57 1.47
CA GLU A 23 0.92 -10.15 2.84
C GLU A 23 1.69 -8.89 3.24
N ASP A 24 2.84 -8.63 2.63
CA ASP A 24 3.76 -7.55 3.01
C ASP A 24 3.75 -6.44 1.96
N HIS A 25 3.29 -5.27 2.38
CA HIS A 25 3.32 -4.07 1.57
C HIS A 25 4.48 -3.19 2.03
N TYR A 26 5.11 -2.48 1.11
CA TYR A 26 6.22 -1.58 1.39
C TYR A 26 5.75 -0.15 1.16
N LEU A 27 5.97 0.70 2.15
CA LEU A 27 5.79 2.14 2.09
C LEU A 27 7.17 2.78 1.97
N ASP A 28 7.45 3.40 0.83
CA ASP A 28 8.64 4.19 0.60
C ASP A 28 8.30 5.68 0.83
N LEU A 29 9.01 6.35 1.73
CA LEU A 29 8.96 7.80 1.90
C LEU A 29 10.02 8.46 1.00
N LEU A 30 9.56 9.22 0.02
CA LEU A 30 10.36 9.83 -1.04
C LEU A 30 10.61 11.33 -0.78
N GLY A 31 11.55 11.90 -1.53
CA GLY A 31 11.77 13.35 -1.59
C GLY A 31 12.20 14.01 -0.27
N GLY A 32 12.06 15.34 -0.19
CA GLY A 32 12.37 16.12 1.02
C GLY A 32 13.86 16.31 1.32
N GLY A 33 14.75 16.04 0.35
CA GLY A 33 16.21 16.16 0.53
C GLY A 33 16.81 15.16 1.52
N LYS A 34 16.04 14.12 1.92
CA LYS A 34 16.47 13.04 2.80
C LYS A 34 16.61 11.73 2.03
N GLU A 35 17.42 10.81 2.54
CA GLU A 35 17.55 9.45 2.01
C GLU A 35 16.19 8.74 1.98
N GLU A 36 15.93 7.95 0.94
CA GLU A 36 14.71 7.14 0.86
C GLU A 36 14.64 6.15 2.03
N ARG A 37 13.45 6.01 2.62
CA ARG A 37 13.21 5.05 3.71
C ARG A 37 12.02 4.16 3.38
N GLU A 38 12.23 2.87 3.58
CA GLU A 38 11.25 1.81 3.35
C GLU A 38 10.68 1.33 4.69
N TYR A 39 9.38 1.09 4.72
CA TYR A 39 8.65 0.54 5.85
C TYR A 39 7.78 -0.63 5.39
N ILE A 40 7.84 -1.75 6.12
CA ILE A 40 6.94 -2.88 5.88
C ILE A 40 5.63 -2.63 6.63
N ILE A 41 4.52 -2.67 5.89
CA ILE A 41 3.16 -2.46 6.37
C ILE A 41 2.36 -3.74 6.11
N PRO A 42 1.81 -4.39 7.15
CA PRO A 42 0.99 -5.58 6.98
C PRO A 42 -0.29 -5.30 6.20
N ARG A 43 -0.69 -6.21 5.30
CA ARG A 43 -1.95 -6.13 4.54
C ARG A 43 -3.18 -5.92 5.43
N GLY A 44 -3.18 -6.49 6.64
CA GLY A 44 -4.27 -6.29 7.61
C GLY A 44 -4.49 -4.82 7.98
N CYS A 45 -3.40 -4.05 8.11
CA CYS A 45 -3.47 -2.62 8.41
C CYS A 45 -3.97 -1.80 7.22
N LEU A 46 -3.54 -2.16 6.01
CA LEU A 46 -4.04 -1.56 4.77
C LEU A 46 -5.56 -1.77 4.64
N ARG A 47 -6.04 -2.99 4.90
CA ARG A 47 -7.47 -3.33 4.90
C ARG A 47 -8.24 -2.52 5.94
N GLU A 48 -7.69 -2.38 7.14
CA GLU A 48 -8.31 -1.59 8.20
C GLU A 48 -8.44 -0.12 7.80
N LEU A 49 -7.39 0.47 7.22
CA LEU A 49 -7.42 1.85 6.72
C LEU A 49 -8.44 2.02 5.58
N ALA A 50 -8.49 1.09 4.63
CA ALA A 50 -9.43 1.16 3.51
C ALA A 50 -10.90 1.06 3.91
N THR A 51 -11.20 0.47 5.07
CA THR A 51 -12.56 0.35 5.63
C THR A 51 -12.87 1.38 6.71
N THR A 52 -11.87 2.19 7.07
CA THR A 52 -12.00 3.25 8.08
C THR A 52 -12.35 4.58 7.41
N THR A 53 -13.13 5.41 8.10
CA THR A 53 -13.41 6.77 7.64
C THR A 53 -12.15 7.64 7.73
N ARG A 54 -11.92 8.51 6.75
CA ARG A 54 -10.68 9.29 6.61
C ARG A 54 -10.35 10.14 7.85
N ASP A 55 -11.35 10.68 8.53
CA ASP A 55 -11.21 11.44 9.78
C ASP A 55 -10.55 10.62 10.92
N ARG A 56 -10.56 9.29 10.82
CA ARG A 56 -9.95 8.37 11.79
C ARG A 56 -8.58 7.86 11.38
N PHE A 57 -8.05 8.25 10.23
CA PHE A 57 -6.70 7.83 9.79
C PHE A 57 -5.61 8.17 10.81
N PRO A 58 -5.54 9.39 11.39
CA PRO A 58 -4.49 9.70 12.37
C PRO A 58 -4.42 8.71 13.53
N LEU A 59 -5.58 8.34 14.09
CA LEU A 59 -5.66 7.37 15.19
C LEU A 59 -5.13 5.98 14.80
N LYS A 60 -5.37 5.54 13.56
CA LYS A 60 -4.91 4.23 13.07
C LYS A 60 -3.44 4.23 12.67
N ILE A 61 -2.96 5.33 12.10
CA ILE A 61 -1.55 5.45 11.71
C ILE A 61 -0.66 5.62 12.95
N ASP A 62 -1.11 6.34 13.99
CA ASP A 62 -0.37 6.48 15.25
C ASP A 62 -0.08 5.11 15.90
N THR A 63 -0.99 4.15 15.74
CA THR A 63 -0.80 2.78 16.24
C THR A 63 0.08 1.90 15.36
N LEU A 64 0.37 2.30 14.12
CA LEU A 64 1.03 1.48 13.12
C LEU A 64 2.55 1.50 13.30
N ASN A 65 3.15 2.69 13.32
CA ASN A 65 4.60 2.84 13.50
C ASN A 65 4.96 4.31 13.80
N TRP A 66 5.31 4.61 15.05
CA TRP A 66 5.68 5.97 15.47
C TRP A 66 6.95 6.49 14.76
N ILE A 67 7.92 5.62 14.46
CA ILE A 67 9.16 6.01 13.77
C ILE A 67 8.86 6.45 12.34
N MET A 68 8.05 5.67 11.62
CA MET A 68 7.59 6.01 10.28
C MET A 68 6.86 7.35 10.25
N LEU A 69 5.99 7.60 11.23
CA LEU A 69 5.26 8.85 11.35
C LEU A 69 6.18 10.04 11.64
N ASN A 70 7.17 9.87 12.51
CA ASN A 70 8.15 10.91 12.77
C ASN A 70 8.91 11.27 11.49
N ASP A 71 9.38 10.26 10.75
CA ASP A 71 10.08 10.45 9.47
C ASP A 71 9.19 11.09 8.40
N ALA A 72 7.90 10.74 8.36
CA ALA A 72 6.92 11.35 7.49
C ALA A 72 6.69 12.83 7.85
N ASN A 73 6.51 13.13 9.14
CA ASN A 73 6.33 14.50 9.63
C ASN A 73 7.53 15.38 9.32
N GLU A 74 8.76 14.85 9.45
CA GLU A 74 9.99 15.55 9.07
C GLU A 74 10.09 15.88 7.57
N ARG A 75 9.24 15.26 6.74
CA ARG A 75 9.10 15.52 5.29
C ARG A 75 7.87 16.36 4.96
N GLY A 76 7.14 16.84 5.96
CA GLY A 76 5.89 17.58 5.78
C GLY A 76 4.69 16.71 5.39
N LEU A 77 4.80 15.38 5.54
CA LEU A 77 3.67 14.47 5.34
C LEU A 77 2.84 14.37 6.60
N THR A 78 1.52 14.24 6.42
CA THR A 78 0.59 14.06 7.53
C THR A 78 0.15 12.60 7.65
N ALA A 79 -0.34 12.20 8.82
CA ALA A 79 -0.96 10.89 8.99
C ALA A 79 -2.16 10.66 8.06
N ASP A 80 -2.86 11.73 7.66
CA ASP A 80 -3.94 11.66 6.67
C ASP A 80 -3.40 11.29 5.27
N SER A 81 -2.29 11.92 4.83
CA SER A 81 -1.64 11.62 3.56
C SER A 81 -1.15 10.17 3.50
N ILE A 82 -0.51 9.71 4.58
CA ILE A 82 -0.05 8.32 4.72
C ILE A 82 -1.26 7.36 4.69
N GLY A 83 -2.28 7.64 5.49
CA GLY A 83 -3.49 6.81 5.58
C GLY A 83 -4.22 6.71 4.25
N PHE A 84 -4.30 7.80 3.50
CA PHE A 84 -4.89 7.82 2.16
C PHE A 84 -4.09 6.93 1.19
N ALA A 85 -2.77 7.08 1.14
CA ALA A 85 -1.92 6.28 0.26
C ALA A 85 -2.05 4.78 0.54
N LEU A 86 -2.02 4.39 1.82
CA LEU A 86 -2.16 2.99 2.24
C LEU A 86 -3.56 2.43 1.95
N ALA A 87 -4.62 3.23 2.16
CA ALA A 87 -5.98 2.84 1.83
C ALA A 87 -6.17 2.64 0.31
N GLN A 88 -5.64 3.54 -0.52
CA GLN A 88 -5.67 3.41 -1.98
C GLN A 88 -4.89 2.19 -2.46
N ALA A 89 -3.72 1.95 -1.88
CA ALA A 89 -2.89 0.78 -2.21
C ALA A 89 -3.64 -0.53 -1.94
N TYR A 90 -4.43 -0.61 -0.86
CA TYR A 90 -5.28 -1.78 -0.60
C TYR A 90 -6.30 -2.00 -1.71
N ILE A 91 -7.04 -0.95 -2.08
CA ILE A 91 -8.08 -1.02 -3.11
C ILE A 91 -7.48 -1.48 -4.44
N GLU A 92 -6.32 -0.95 -4.81
CA GLU A 92 -5.61 -1.34 -6.02
C GLU A 92 -5.13 -2.79 -5.97
N SER A 93 -4.63 -3.24 -4.82
CA SER A 93 -4.21 -4.62 -4.59
C SER A 93 -5.38 -5.58 -4.79
N GLU A 94 -6.54 -5.30 -4.18
CA GLU A 94 -7.74 -6.13 -4.33
C GLU A 94 -8.26 -6.16 -5.78
N ARG A 95 -8.23 -5.02 -6.49
CA ARG A 95 -8.60 -4.95 -7.92
C ARG A 95 -7.73 -5.89 -8.76
N ARG A 96 -6.42 -5.83 -8.57
CA ARG A 96 -5.47 -6.70 -9.28
C ARG A 96 -5.69 -8.18 -8.98
N TYR A 97 -5.98 -8.53 -7.72
CA TYR A 97 -6.32 -9.91 -7.37
C TYR A 97 -7.57 -10.42 -8.09
N GLN A 98 -8.60 -9.58 -8.20
CA GLN A 98 -9.83 -9.93 -8.92
C GLN A 98 -9.59 -10.11 -10.41
N ASP A 99 -8.77 -9.26 -11.03
CA ASP A 99 -8.41 -9.35 -12.44
C ASP A 99 -7.64 -10.65 -12.75
N VAL A 100 -6.68 -11.00 -11.90
CA VAL A 100 -5.92 -12.27 -12.02
C VAL A 100 -6.84 -13.48 -11.84
N ALA A 101 -7.69 -13.48 -10.81
CA ALA A 101 -8.62 -14.59 -10.57
C ALA A 101 -9.64 -14.76 -11.71
N SER A 102 -10.10 -13.66 -12.29
CA SER A 102 -11.04 -13.66 -13.42
C SER A 102 -10.37 -14.15 -14.70
N SER A 103 -9.12 -13.75 -14.96
CA SER A 103 -8.34 -14.16 -16.13
C SER A 103 -8.03 -15.67 -16.12
N MET A 104 -7.59 -16.21 -14.97
CA MET A 104 -7.37 -17.66 -14.81
C MET A 104 -8.65 -18.49 -15.02
N ARG A 105 -9.81 -17.93 -14.65
CA ARG A 105 -11.11 -18.58 -14.88
C ARG A 105 -11.47 -18.58 -16.37
N ALA A 106 -11.22 -17.49 -17.09
CA ALA A 106 -11.47 -17.40 -18.53
C ALA A 106 -10.57 -18.34 -19.34
N GLU A 107 -9.27 -18.42 -19.01
CA GLU A 107 -8.33 -19.35 -19.66
C GLU A 107 -8.73 -20.81 -19.45
N ARG A 108 -9.20 -21.18 -18.25
CA ARG A 108 -9.72 -22.53 -17.97
C ARG A 108 -10.98 -22.88 -18.77
N ILE A 109 -11.84 -21.92 -19.07
CA ILE A 109 -13.03 -22.15 -19.91
C ILE A 109 -12.57 -22.37 -21.36
N ALA A 110 -11.72 -21.50 -21.88
CA ALA A 110 -11.20 -21.59 -23.25
C ALA A 110 -10.36 -22.86 -23.53
N GLN A 111 -9.78 -23.49 -22.51
CA GLN A 111 -9.03 -24.75 -22.64
C GLN A 111 -9.92 -26.02 -22.54
N ASN A 112 -11.18 -25.88 -22.11
CA ASN A 112 -12.12 -26.99 -21.95
C ASN A 112 -13.28 -26.95 -22.99
N GLU A 113 -13.27 -25.98 -23.90
CA GLU A 113 -14.08 -25.92 -25.13
C GLU A 113 -13.26 -26.39 -26.34
#